data_AF-A0A6P6PZQ8-F1
#
_entry.id   AF-A0A6P6PZQ8-F1
#
_cell.length_a   1.000
_cell.length_b   1.000
_cell.length_c   1.000
_cell.angle_alpha   90.00
_cell.angle_beta   90.00
_cell.angle_gamma   90.00
#
_symmetry.space_group_name_H-M   'P 1'
#
loop_
_entity.id
_entity.type
_entity.pdbx_description
1 polymer ?
#
loop_
_entity_poly.entity_id
_entity_poly.type
_entity_poly.pdbx_seq_one_letter_code
_entity_poly.pdbx_strand_id
1 'polypeptide(L)'
;MRPEDGQVGTVILYDKGFHIKIGTRETGVRHGVTIENLCRALTIKCSTYRQARWWGHSIDEFSQMFGQDFLRENRHGSFTPVRENTSSKWFVNAAGYFDAIADALEGAKEEIFITAWWYRLTSASITPHVPRFYNSAKL
;
A
#
# COMPACT_ATOMS: atom_id res chain seq x y z
N MET A 1 3.48 10.68 -12.98
CA MET A 1 3.58 9.74 -14.11
C MET A 1 3.88 10.55 -15.35
N ARG A 2 5.01 10.29 -16.01
CA ARG A 2 5.33 10.95 -17.28
C ARG A 2 4.38 10.40 -18.36
N PRO A 3 3.71 11.25 -19.14
CA PRO A 3 2.76 10.76 -20.15
C PRO A 3 3.41 9.92 -21.24
N GLU A 4 4.67 10.20 -21.61
CA GLU A 4 5.36 9.48 -22.70
C GLU A 4 5.69 8.01 -22.37
N ASP A 5 6.08 7.70 -21.14
CA ASP A 5 6.63 6.38 -20.79
C ASP A 5 6.10 5.81 -19.47
N GLY A 6 5.17 6.50 -18.82
CA GLY A 6 4.56 6.06 -17.57
C GLY A 6 5.48 6.16 -16.36
N GLN A 7 6.69 6.73 -16.47
CA GLN A 7 7.61 6.75 -15.33
C GLN A 7 7.05 7.58 -14.17
N VAL A 8 7.07 7.02 -12.96
CA VAL A 8 6.67 7.72 -11.74
C VAL A 8 7.89 8.45 -11.17
N GLY A 9 7.86 9.79 -11.21
CA GLY A 9 8.97 10.61 -10.71
C GLY A 9 9.06 10.66 -9.19
N THR A 10 7.93 10.60 -8.48
CA THR A 10 7.88 10.61 -7.02
C THR A 10 6.53 10.12 -6.52
N VAL A 11 6.51 9.65 -5.27
CA VAL A 11 5.30 9.25 -4.52
C VAL A 11 5.32 10.01 -3.20
N ILE A 12 4.16 10.48 -2.73
CA ILE A 12 3.98 10.97 -1.37
C ILE A 12 2.80 10.22 -0.76
N LEU A 13 2.97 9.73 0.47
CA LEU A 13 1.96 8.94 1.16
C LEU A 13 1.22 9.82 2.17
N TYR A 14 -0.05 9.52 2.41
CA TYR A 14 -0.80 10.12 3.51
C TYR A 14 -0.24 9.66 4.85
N ASP A 15 -0.07 10.60 5.75
CA ASP A 15 0.20 10.38 7.16
C ASP A 15 -0.39 11.54 7.98
N LYS A 16 -0.28 11.49 9.29
CA LYS A 16 -0.75 12.54 10.21
C LYS A 16 -0.10 13.91 10.01
N GLY A 17 1.03 13.99 9.32
CA GLY A 17 1.71 15.23 8.96
C GLY A 17 1.33 15.73 7.57
N PHE A 18 0.41 15.07 6.88
CA PHE A 18 0.05 15.42 5.51
C PHE A 18 -0.67 16.77 5.46
N HIS A 19 -0.06 17.75 4.80
CA HIS A 19 -0.67 19.07 4.61
C HIS A 19 -0.16 19.75 3.34
N ILE A 20 -0.92 20.76 2.89
CA ILE A 20 -0.68 21.45 1.63
C ILE A 20 -0.48 22.95 1.88
N LYS A 21 0.61 23.48 1.35
CA LYS A 21 0.97 24.90 1.37
C LYS A 21 0.89 25.48 -0.03
N ILE A 22 0.36 26.69 -0.17
CA ILE A 22 0.13 27.32 -1.48
C ILE A 22 0.69 28.74 -1.49
N GLY A 23 1.41 29.06 -2.56
CA GLY A 23 1.89 30.41 -2.82
C GLY A 23 3.33 30.63 -2.38
N THR A 24 3.87 31.77 -2.81
CA THR A 24 5.31 32.01 -2.78
C THR A 24 5.87 32.22 -1.40
N ARG A 25 5.07 32.80 -0.49
CA ARG A 25 5.49 33.01 0.89
C ARG A 25 5.69 31.70 1.65
N GLU A 26 4.85 30.70 1.39
CA GLU A 26 4.90 29.42 2.10
C GLU A 26 5.83 28.41 1.44
N THR A 27 5.88 28.42 0.10
CA THR A 27 6.61 27.41 -0.68
C THR A 27 7.99 27.87 -1.15
N GLY A 28 8.31 29.16 -1.04
CA GLY A 28 9.51 29.76 -1.63
C GLY A 28 9.52 29.82 -3.16
N VAL A 29 8.48 29.30 -3.83
CA VAL A 29 8.40 29.19 -5.30
C VAL A 29 7.26 30.05 -5.85
N ARG A 30 7.51 30.77 -6.95
CA ARG A 30 6.45 31.53 -7.64
C ARG A 30 5.36 30.58 -8.12
N HIS A 31 4.12 30.80 -7.66
CA HIS A 31 2.98 29.92 -7.90
C HIS A 31 3.26 28.45 -7.48
N GLY A 32 3.99 28.25 -6.38
CA GLY A 32 4.28 26.93 -5.84
C GLY A 32 3.11 26.32 -5.06
N VAL A 33 3.02 25.00 -5.10
CA VAL A 33 2.22 24.15 -4.21
C VAL A 33 3.16 23.17 -3.55
N THR A 34 3.25 23.17 -2.22
CA THR A 34 4.07 22.20 -1.49
C THR A 34 3.18 21.25 -0.73
N ILE A 35 3.39 19.95 -0.95
CA ILE A 35 2.73 18.87 -0.23
C ILE A 35 3.76 18.28 0.71
N GLU A 36 3.46 18.27 2.00
CA GLU A 36 4.38 17.79 3.03
C GLU A 36 3.73 16.63 3.77
N ASN A 37 4.56 15.71 4.23
CA ASN A 37 4.20 14.66 5.18
C ASN A 37 5.33 14.53 6.23
N LEU A 38 5.28 13.57 7.15
CA LEU A 38 6.28 13.47 8.22
C LEU A 38 7.71 13.18 7.74
N CYS A 39 7.87 12.67 6.52
CA CYS A 39 9.16 12.23 5.99
C CYS A 39 9.68 13.12 4.86
N ARG A 40 8.80 13.76 4.08
CA ARG A 40 9.20 14.47 2.86
C ARG A 40 8.30 15.67 2.55
N ALA A 41 8.87 16.64 1.85
CA ALA A 41 8.17 17.76 1.24
C ALA A 41 8.36 17.73 -0.28
N LEU A 42 7.29 17.90 -1.04
CA LEU A 42 7.29 17.96 -2.51
C LEU A 42 6.70 19.30 -2.96
N THR A 43 7.54 20.13 -3.57
CA THR A 43 7.11 21.41 -4.16
C THR A 43 6.91 21.29 -5.66
N ILE A 44 5.70 21.63 -6.12
CA ILE A 44 5.29 21.69 -7.52
C ILE A 44 5.23 23.16 -7.93
N LYS A 45 5.91 23.51 -9.03
CA LYS A 45 5.82 24.84 -9.63
C LYS A 45 4.69 24.86 -10.66
N CYS A 46 3.69 25.72 -10.46
CA CYS A 46 2.61 25.91 -11.43
C CYS A 46 2.90 27.11 -12.35
N SER A 47 2.25 27.13 -13.52
CA SER A 47 2.39 28.25 -14.46
C SER A 47 1.68 29.51 -13.96
N THR A 48 0.51 29.35 -13.32
CA THR A 48 -0.33 30.44 -12.80
C THR A 48 -0.72 30.20 -11.34
N TYR A 49 -1.02 31.29 -10.63
CA TYR A 49 -1.54 31.21 -9.27
C TYR A 49 -2.90 30.49 -9.20
N ARG A 50 -3.76 30.66 -10.21
CA ARG A 50 -5.04 29.94 -10.31
C ARG A 50 -4.84 28.43 -10.37
N GLN A 51 -3.87 27.96 -11.17
CA GLN A 51 -3.53 26.54 -11.21
C GLN A 51 -2.98 26.05 -9.88
N ALA A 52 -2.10 26.82 -9.22
CA ALA A 52 -1.58 26.45 -7.90
C ALA A 52 -2.71 26.29 -6.87
N ARG A 53 -3.63 27.25 -6.82
CA ARG A 53 -4.79 27.19 -5.92
C ARG A 53 -5.71 26.01 -6.24
N TRP A 54 -5.97 25.77 -7.52
CA TRP A 54 -6.81 24.66 -7.96
C TRP A 54 -6.20 23.32 -7.57
N TRP A 55 -4.93 23.09 -7.88
CA TRP A 55 -4.23 21.85 -7.49
C TRP A 55 -4.22 21.65 -5.98
N GLY A 56 -3.85 22.69 -5.22
CA GLY A 56 -3.82 22.57 -3.76
C GLY A 56 -5.20 22.25 -3.17
N HIS A 57 -6.25 22.90 -3.64
CA HIS A 57 -7.63 22.64 -3.20
C HIS A 57 -8.10 21.23 -3.57
N SER A 58 -7.90 20.81 -4.82
CA SER A 58 -8.36 19.50 -5.29
C SER A 58 -7.64 18.35 -4.57
N ILE A 59 -6.36 18.50 -4.26
CA ILE A 59 -5.61 17.49 -3.50
C ILE A 59 -6.08 17.49 -2.04
N ASP A 60 -6.33 18.66 -1.45
CA ASP A 60 -6.84 18.76 -0.07
C ASP A 60 -8.22 18.09 0.04
N GLU A 61 -9.16 18.43 -0.84
CA GLU A 61 -10.49 17.80 -0.90
C GLU A 61 -10.38 16.28 -1.07
N PHE A 62 -9.52 15.82 -1.97
CA PHE A 62 -9.31 14.39 -2.19
C PHE A 62 -8.76 13.70 -0.94
N SER A 63 -7.82 14.34 -0.24
CA SER A 63 -7.27 13.85 1.02
C SER A 63 -8.34 13.75 2.11
N GLN A 64 -9.26 14.72 2.16
CA GLN A 64 -10.35 14.73 3.13
C GLN A 64 -11.42 13.68 2.83
N MET A 65 -11.64 13.33 1.55
CA MET A 65 -12.60 12.29 1.17
C MET A 65 -12.05 10.87 1.34
N PHE A 66 -10.79 10.63 0.95
CA PHE A 66 -10.24 9.27 0.82
C PHE A 66 -9.06 8.97 1.76
N GLY A 67 -8.42 10.00 2.33
CA GLY A 67 -7.22 9.86 3.15
C GLY A 67 -7.48 9.76 4.65
N GLN A 68 -8.72 9.95 5.12
CA GLN A 68 -9.06 10.09 6.55
C GLN A 68 -8.52 8.98 7.45
N ASP A 69 -8.43 7.76 6.93
CA ASP A 69 -7.90 6.61 7.65
C ASP A 69 -6.42 6.77 8.05
N PHE A 70 -5.66 7.60 7.33
CA PHE A 70 -4.23 7.82 7.51
C PHE A 70 -3.90 9.21 8.05
N LEU A 71 -4.85 10.16 7.98
CA LEU A 71 -4.67 11.54 8.43
C LEU A 71 -4.90 11.75 9.93
N ARG A 72 -5.61 10.81 10.58
CA ARG A 72 -5.96 10.89 12.01
C ARG A 72 -5.14 9.93 12.87
N GLU A 73 -5.17 10.16 14.18
CA GLU A 73 -4.68 9.17 15.13
C GLU A 73 -5.61 7.96 15.17
N ASN A 74 -5.04 6.77 14.99
CA ASN A 74 -5.77 5.52 15.15
C ASN A 74 -5.49 4.88 16.51
N ARG A 75 -6.35 3.92 16.87
CA ARG A 75 -6.23 3.14 18.11
C ARG A 75 -4.80 2.63 18.30
N HIS A 76 -4.25 2.80 19.51
CA HIS A 76 -2.88 2.43 19.88
C HIS A 76 -1.76 3.14 19.10
N GLY A 77 -2.04 4.28 18.45
CA GLY A 77 -1.07 4.98 17.62
C GLY A 77 -0.73 4.26 16.31
N SER A 78 -1.60 3.35 15.86
CA SER A 78 -1.45 2.64 14.59
C SER A 78 -1.48 3.59 13.40
N PHE A 79 -0.80 3.20 12.30
CA PHE A 79 -0.93 3.91 11.02
C PHE A 79 -2.22 3.55 10.26
N THR A 80 -2.94 2.51 10.70
CA THR A 80 -4.22 2.08 10.09
C THR A 80 -5.36 2.09 11.09
N PRO A 81 -6.61 2.37 10.64
CA PRO A 81 -7.80 2.29 11.48
C PRO A 81 -8.23 0.84 11.72
N VAL A 82 -9.22 0.68 12.62
CA VAL A 82 -9.92 -0.59 12.81
C VAL A 82 -10.84 -0.84 11.61
N ARG A 83 -10.76 -2.03 11.01
CA ARG A 83 -11.65 -2.48 9.92
C ARG A 83 -12.62 -3.54 10.45
N GLU A 84 -13.86 -3.14 10.66
CA GLU A 84 -14.92 -4.05 11.07
C GLU A 84 -15.31 -5.00 9.93
N ASN A 85 -15.93 -6.14 10.26
CA ASN A 85 -16.42 -7.13 9.29
C ASN A 85 -15.34 -7.68 8.34
N THR A 86 -14.08 -7.68 8.76
CA THR A 86 -12.98 -8.27 7.98
C THR A 86 -12.91 -9.77 8.22
N SER A 87 -13.04 -10.57 7.15
CA SER A 87 -12.82 -12.02 7.22
C SER A 87 -11.36 -12.31 7.59
N SER A 88 -11.16 -13.14 8.61
CA SER A 88 -9.83 -13.51 9.08
C SER A 88 -9.77 -15.02 9.31
N LYS A 89 -8.63 -15.61 8.97
CA LYS A 89 -8.33 -17.03 9.18
C LYS A 89 -7.00 -17.14 9.90
N TRP A 90 -6.98 -17.90 10.98
CA TRP A 90 -5.76 -18.21 11.72
C TRP A 90 -5.29 -19.62 11.36
N PHE A 91 -3.98 -19.85 11.48
CA PHE A 91 -3.35 -21.12 11.17
C PHE A 91 -2.50 -21.56 12.36
N VAL A 92 -2.57 -22.84 12.68
CA VAL A 92 -1.63 -23.50 13.59
C VAL A 92 -0.71 -24.34 12.72
N ASN A 93 0.60 -24.11 12.86
CA ASN A 93 1.64 -24.65 11.99
C ASN A 93 1.58 -24.16 10.54
N ALA A 94 2.60 -24.52 9.78
CA ALA A 94 2.86 -23.94 8.47
C ALA A 94 2.14 -24.64 7.31
N ALA A 95 1.73 -25.92 7.45
CA ALA A 95 1.17 -26.70 6.34
C ALA A 95 -0.08 -26.03 5.74
N GLY A 96 -1.13 -25.82 6.55
CA GLY A 96 -2.34 -25.16 6.07
C GLY A 96 -2.16 -23.69 5.68
N TYR A 97 -1.14 -23.02 6.23
CA TYR A 97 -0.78 -21.65 5.84
C TYR A 97 -0.17 -21.61 4.44
N PHE A 98 0.76 -22.53 4.14
CA PHE A 98 1.39 -22.62 2.82
C PHE A 98 0.44 -23.14 1.74
N ASP A 99 -0.47 -24.06 2.07
CA ASP A 99 -1.53 -24.49 1.16
C ASP A 99 -2.39 -23.29 0.74
N ALA A 100 -2.85 -22.49 1.72
CA ALA A 100 -3.66 -21.30 1.45
C ALA A 100 -2.90 -20.21 0.66
N ILE A 101 -1.58 -20.07 0.89
CA ILE A 101 -0.74 -19.18 0.10
C ILE A 101 -0.61 -19.69 -1.34
N ALA A 102 -0.38 -20.98 -1.55
CA ALA A 102 -0.25 -21.55 -2.88
C ALA A 102 -1.51 -21.30 -3.72
N ASP A 103 -2.69 -21.52 -3.14
CA ASP A 103 -3.98 -21.22 -3.79
C ASP A 103 -4.13 -19.72 -4.10
N ALA A 104 -3.73 -18.84 -3.18
CA ALA A 104 -3.81 -17.38 -3.38
C ALA A 104 -2.82 -16.88 -4.45
N LEU A 105 -1.63 -17.48 -4.54
CA LEU A 105 -0.62 -17.18 -5.56
C LEU A 105 -1.09 -17.64 -6.93
N GLU A 106 -1.64 -18.86 -7.04
CA GLU A 106 -2.19 -19.40 -8.28
C GLU A 106 -3.39 -18.58 -8.78
N GLY A 107 -4.20 -18.06 -7.85
CA GLY A 107 -5.37 -17.22 -8.16
C GLY A 107 -5.09 -15.74 -8.42
N ALA A 108 -3.84 -15.28 -8.28
CA ALA A 108 -3.49 -13.87 -8.42
C ALA A 108 -3.61 -13.39 -9.88
N LYS A 109 -4.22 -12.22 -10.09
CA LYS A 109 -4.47 -11.67 -11.44
C LYS A 109 -3.60 -10.46 -11.81
N GLU A 110 -3.12 -9.73 -10.80
CA GLU A 110 -2.44 -8.45 -10.99
C GLU A 110 -1.09 -8.45 -10.31
N GLU A 111 -1.05 -8.33 -8.99
CA GLU A 111 0.19 -8.10 -8.25
C GLU A 111 0.33 -9.03 -7.04
N ILE A 112 1.58 -9.45 -6.77
CA ILE A 112 1.95 -10.27 -5.62
C ILE A 112 3.02 -9.52 -4.84
N PHE A 113 2.70 -9.11 -3.61
CA PHE A 113 3.65 -8.47 -2.70
C PHE A 113 4.16 -9.47 -1.66
N ILE A 114 5.47 -9.74 -1.67
CA ILE A 114 6.12 -10.63 -0.71
C ILE A 114 7.13 -9.85 0.11
N THR A 115 7.00 -9.93 1.44
CA THR A 115 8.02 -9.46 2.38
C THR A 115 8.43 -10.63 3.28
N ALA A 116 9.73 -10.87 3.40
CA ALA A 116 10.26 -11.96 4.20
C ALA A 116 11.62 -11.56 4.77
N TRP A 117 11.93 -12.00 6.00
CA TRP A 117 13.27 -11.86 6.55
C TRP A 117 14.29 -12.71 5.78
N TRP A 118 13.91 -13.95 5.45
CA TRP A 118 14.63 -14.81 4.54
C TRP A 118 13.63 -15.51 3.61
N TYR A 119 13.88 -15.41 2.31
CA TYR A 119 13.14 -16.10 1.27
C TYR A 119 14.04 -17.11 0.55
N ARG A 120 13.50 -18.30 0.28
CA ARG A 120 14.21 -19.34 -0.48
C ARG A 120 13.37 -19.75 -1.68
N LEU A 121 13.95 -19.62 -2.87
CA LEU A 121 13.28 -19.83 -4.17
C LEU A 121 13.10 -21.31 -4.58
N THR A 122 13.59 -22.26 -3.79
CA THR A 122 13.56 -23.69 -4.17
C THR A 122 12.22 -24.34 -3.82
N SER A 123 11.59 -24.96 -4.83
CA SER A 123 10.27 -25.60 -4.82
C SER A 123 10.15 -26.85 -3.92
N ALA A 124 10.28 -26.68 -2.60
CA ALA A 124 10.23 -27.80 -1.65
C ALA A 124 9.01 -27.79 -0.72
N SER A 125 8.15 -26.78 -0.77
CA SER A 125 7.04 -26.61 0.18
C SER A 125 5.72 -27.27 -0.23
N ILE A 126 5.58 -27.70 -1.49
CA ILE A 126 4.58 -28.72 -1.81
C ILE A 126 5.28 -30.04 -1.56
N THR A 127 5.11 -30.61 -0.37
CA THR A 127 5.43 -32.03 -0.16
C THR A 127 4.84 -32.82 -1.33
N PRO A 128 5.63 -33.59 -2.09
CA PRO A 128 5.07 -34.42 -3.14
C PRO A 128 4.01 -35.30 -2.48
N HIS A 129 2.80 -35.23 -3.03
CA HIS A 129 1.68 -36.13 -2.78
C HIS A 129 2.18 -37.47 -2.23
N VAL A 130 2.01 -37.73 -0.93
CA VAL A 130 2.12 -39.10 -0.43
C VAL A 130 0.91 -39.80 -1.04
N PRO A 131 1.09 -40.76 -1.98
CA PRO A 131 -0.05 -41.48 -2.51
C PRO A 131 -0.63 -42.29 -1.35
N ARG A 132 -1.93 -42.15 -1.10
CA ARG A 132 -2.67 -43.08 -0.23
C ARG A 132 -2.66 -44.46 -0.89
N PHE A 133 -1.57 -45.20 -0.75
CA PHE A 133 -1.58 -46.65 -0.90
C PHE A 133 -1.99 -47.24 0.44
N TYR A 134 -3.29 -47.32 0.69
CA TYR A 134 -3.81 -48.35 1.60
C TYR A 134 -4.22 -49.53 0.73
N ASN A 135 -3.27 -50.44 0.52
CA ASN A 135 -3.60 -51.78 0.07
C ASN A 135 -3.06 -52.76 1.10
N SER A 136 -3.95 -53.37 1.87
CA SER A 136 -3.77 -54.72 2.38
C SER A 136 -5.10 -55.20 2.95
N ALA A 137 -5.77 -56.02 2.13
CA ALA A 137 -6.49 -57.16 2.65
C ALA A 137 -5.56 -58.01 3.52
N LYS A 138 -6.08 -58.43 4.69
CA LYS A 138 -5.70 -59.53 5.62
C LYS A 138 -6.36 -59.15 6.94
N LEU A 139 -7.34 -59.85 7.51
CA LEU A 139 -7.87 -61.22 7.39
C LEU A 139 -9.38 -61.14 7.61
#